data_AF-A0A101J339-F1
#
_entry.id   AF-A0A101J339-F1
#
_cell.length_a   1.000
_cell.length_b   1.000
_cell.length_c   1.000
_cell.angle_alpha   90.00
_cell.angle_beta   90.00
_cell.angle_gamma   90.00
#
_symmetry.space_group_name_H-M   'P 1'
#
loop_
_entity.id
_entity.type
_entity.pdbx_description
1 polymer ?
#
loop_
_entity_poly.entity_id
_entity_poly.type
_entity_poly.pdbx_seq_one_letter_code
_entity_poly.pdbx_strand_id
1 'polypeptide(L)' 'MTDIFERVKRVNGPLEQYRQKADGYFAFPELEGEIGPHMCFQGREMIVWSLNNYLGLANHPEVR' A
#
# COMPACT_ATOMS: atom_id res chain seq x y z
N MET A 1 34.74 -21.23 3.87
CA MET A 1 34.47 -19.98 3.14
C MET A 1 33.16 -20.20 2.41
N THR A 2 32.10 -19.47 2.76
CA THR A 2 30.77 -19.70 2.17
C THR A 2 30.71 -19.03 0.81
N ASP A 3 30.27 -19.76 -0.21
CA ASP A 3 30.09 -19.23 -1.57
C ASP A 3 29.04 -18.09 -1.60
N ILE A 4 29.18 -17.17 -2.55
CA ILE A 4 28.32 -15.98 -2.65
C ILE A 4 26.86 -16.35 -2.97
N PHE A 5 26.61 -17.39 -3.77
CA PHE A 5 25.27 -17.88 -4.05
C PHE A 5 24.66 -18.58 -2.83
N GLU A 6 25.47 -19.32 -2.08
CA GLU A 6 25.06 -19.89 -0.78
C GLU A 6 24.68 -18.78 0.22
N ARG A 7 25.39 -17.64 0.20
CA ARG A 7 25.06 -16.48 1.05
C ARG A 7 23.72 -15.85 0.66
N VAL A 8 23.44 -15.70 -0.64
CA VAL A 8 22.18 -15.14 -1.13
C VAL A 8 21.00 -16.08 -0.83
N LYS A 9 21.19 -17.40 -0.92
CA LYS A 9 20.13 -18.38 -0.58
C LYS A 9 19.83 -18.46 0.92
N ARG A 10 20.80 -18.19 1.79
CA ARG A 10 20.65 -18.31 3.25
C ARG A 10 20.14 -17.05 3.93
N VAL A 11 20.33 -15.89 3.29
CA VAL A 11 19.96 -14.61 3.88
C VAL A 11 18.61 -14.19 3.29
N ASN A 12 17.55 -14.42 4.06
CA ASN A 12 16.36 -13.59 3.93
C ASN A 12 16.83 -12.14 4.11
N GLY A 13 16.76 -11.34 3.05
CA GLY A 13 17.31 -9.97 3.08
C GLY A 13 16.75 -9.16 4.25
N PRO A 14 17.38 -8.05 4.66
CA PRO A 14 16.88 -7.19 5.73
C PRO A 14 15.47 -6.62 5.47
N LEU A 15 14.96 -6.74 4.25
CA LEU A 15 13.56 -6.43 3.90
C LEU A 15 12.64 -7.66 3.95
N GLU A 16 13.17 -8.86 3.78
CA GLU A 16 12.41 -10.10 3.73
C GLU A 16 11.87 -10.51 5.10
N GLN A 17 12.51 -10.08 6.19
CA GLN A 17 11.93 -10.14 7.54
C GLN A 17 10.59 -9.40 7.66
N TYR A 18 10.36 -8.40 6.81
CA TYR A 18 9.10 -7.69 6.74
C TYR A 18 8.16 -8.29 5.70
N ARG A 19 8.60 -9.18 4.80
CA ARG A 19 7.74 -9.76 3.75
C ARG A 19 6.48 -10.41 4.33
N GLN A 20 6.62 -11.21 5.39
CA GLN A 20 5.48 -11.83 6.09
C GLN A 20 4.54 -10.82 6.78
N LYS A 21 5.04 -9.63 7.13
CA LYS A 21 4.25 -8.57 7.80
C LYS A 21 3.75 -7.48 6.84
N ALA A 22 4.41 -7.34 5.69
CA ALA A 22 4.18 -6.32 4.69
C ALA A 22 3.24 -6.82 3.61
N ASP A 23 3.28 -8.12 3.27
CA ASP A 23 2.29 -8.72 2.37
C ASP A 23 0.87 -8.44 2.88
N GLY A 24 0.09 -7.72 2.07
CA GLY A 24 -1.25 -7.25 2.42
C GLY A 24 -1.25 -5.90 3.13
N TYR A 25 -1.52 -5.89 4.44
CA TYR A 25 -1.99 -4.74 5.22
C TYR A 25 -1.18 -3.44 5.04
N PHE A 26 0.15 -3.55 4.85
CA PHE A 26 1.02 -2.38 4.66
C PHE A 26 1.52 -2.21 3.22
N ALA A 27 1.63 -3.28 2.43
CA ALA A 27 2.12 -3.17 1.06
C ALA A 27 1.06 -2.61 0.12
N PHE A 28 -0.22 -2.95 0.30
CA PHE A 28 -1.31 -2.55 -0.61
C PHE A 28 -2.64 -2.37 0.15
N PRO A 29 -2.83 -1.27 0.90
CA PRO A 29 -4.13 -0.98 1.50
C PRO A 29 -5.17 -0.70 0.42
N GLU A 30 -6.26 -1.46 0.40
CA GLU A 30 -7.41 -1.22 -0.47
C GLU A 30 -8.39 -0.26 0.23
N LEU A 31 -8.49 0.95 -0.31
CA LEU A 31 -9.46 1.95 0.14
C LEU A 31 -10.74 1.80 -0.67
N GLU A 32 -11.87 1.75 0.03
CA GLU A 32 -13.21 1.61 -0.52
C GLU A 32 -13.98 2.94 -0.45
N GLY A 33 -14.98 3.09 -1.32
CA GLY A 33 -15.86 4.26 -1.38
C GLY A 33 -15.46 5.28 -2.45
N GLU A 34 -16.10 6.46 -2.40
CA GLU A 34 -15.83 7.56 -3.32
C GLU A 34 -14.44 8.16 -3.07
N ILE A 35 -13.75 8.61 -4.13
CA ILE A 35 -12.37 9.10 -4.03
C ILE A 35 -12.36 10.47 -3.35
N GLY A 36 -11.82 10.58 -2.14
CA GLY A 36 -11.84 11.84 -1.42
C GLY A 36 -10.95 11.88 -0.18
N PRO A 37 -10.97 13.01 0.54
CA PRO A 37 -10.18 13.17 1.77
C PRO A 37 -10.57 12.18 2.88
N HIS A 38 -11.75 11.57 2.79
CA HIS A 38 -12.20 10.48 3.66
C HIS A 38 -12.58 9.28 2.79
N MET A 39 -12.06 8.09 3.12
CA MET A 39 -12.39 6.82 2.47
C MET A 39 -12.48 5.71 3.53
N CYS A 40 -13.05 4.57 3.15
CA CYS A 40 -13.16 3.42 4.04
C CYS A 40 -11.95 2.49 3.88
N PHE A 41 -11.36 2.10 5.00
CA PHE A 41 -10.36 1.03 5.06
C PHE A 41 -10.82 -0.02 6.06
N GLN A 42 -11.07 -1.25 5.60
CA GLN A 42 -11.56 -2.35 6.45
C GLN A 42 -12.82 -1.97 7.27
N GLY A 43 -13.77 -1.28 6.62
CA GLY A 43 -15.01 -0.84 7.24
C GLY A 43 -14.86 0.33 8.23
N ARG A 44 -13.70 0.98 8.30
CA ARG A 44 -13.46 2.16 9.13
C ARG A 44 -13.18 3.38 8.26
N GLU A 45 -13.75 4.51 8.62
CA GLU A 45 -13.46 5.78 7.97
C GLU A 45 -12.04 6.26 8.33
N MET A 46 -11.27 6.65 7.31
CA MET A 46 -9.89 7.11 7.43
C MET A 46 -9.70 8.40 6.65
N ILE A 47 -8.83 9.28 7.15
CA ILE A 47 -8.37 10.45 6.39
C ILE A 47 -7.28 10.02 5.40
N VAL A 48 -7.42 10.39 4.13
CA VAL A 48 -6.52 10.00 3.05
C VAL A 48 -5.69 11.18 2.55
N TRP A 49 -4.36 11.08 2.71
CA TRP A 49 -3.39 12.11 2.32
C TRP A 49 -2.57 11.75 1.08
N SER A 50 -2.74 10.53 0.57
CA SER A 50 -1.97 9.97 -0.56
C SER A 50 -2.64 10.12 -1.91
N LEU A 51 -3.80 10.79 -1.99
CA LEU A 51 -4.52 11.00 -3.24
C LEU A 51 -3.95 12.17 -4.05
N ASN A 52 -3.82 11.95 -5.36
CA ASN A 52 -3.54 13.00 -6.32
C ASN A 52 -4.84 13.71 -6.79
N ASN A 53 -5.84 13.82 -5.91
CA ASN A 53 -7.14 14.43 -6.20
C ASN A 53 -7.21 15.88 -5.69
N TYR A 54 -6.23 16.70 -6.07
CA TYR A 54 -6.05 18.05 -5.50
C TYR A 54 -7.22 18.99 -5.76
N LEU A 55 -7.90 18.84 -6.90
CA LEU A 55 -9.05 19.66 -7.30
C LEU A 55 -10.40 19.03 -6.91
N GLY A 56 -10.41 17.85 -6.30
CA GLY A 56 -11.65 17.14 -5.96
C GLY A 56 -12.44 16.61 -7.16
N LEU A 57 -11.86 16.58 -8.36
CA LEU A 57 -12.56 16.24 -9.59
C LEU A 57 -12.74 14.74 -9.81
N ALA A 58 -12.10 13.88 -9.00
CA ALA A 58 -12.15 12.43 -9.19
C ALA A 58 -13.57 11.84 -9.22
N ASN A 59 -14.55 12.47 -8.54
CA ASN A 59 -15.95 12.04 -8.56
C ASN A 59 -16.87 13.03 -9.29
N HIS A 60 -16.33 14.03 -10.00
CA HIS A 60 -17.16 15.02 -10.68
C HIS A 60 -17.92 14.33 -11.85
N PRO A 61 -19.26 14.45 -11.92
CA PRO A 61 -20.07 13.65 -12.85
C PRO A 61 -19.77 13.91 -14.33
N GLU A 62 -19.28 15.10 -14.67
CA GLU A 62 -18.90 15.46 -16.04
C GLU A 62 -17.51 14.95 -16.45
N VAL A 63 -16.69 14.46 -15.50
CA VAL A 63 -15.30 14.02 -15.73
C VAL A 63 -15.15 12.50 -15.65
N ARG A 64 -16.04 11.82 -14.91
CA ARG A 64 -15.96 10.39 -14.58
C ARG A 64 -16.27 9.45 -15.74
#